data_AF-A0A4R1PPP5-F1
#
_entry.id   AF-A0A4R1PPP5-F1
#
_cell.length_a   1.000
_cell.length_b   1.000
_cell.length_c   1.000
_cell.angle_alpha   90.00
_cell.angle_beta   90.00
_cell.angle_gamma   90.00
#
_symmetry.space_group_name_H-M   'P 1'
#
loop_
_entity.id
_entity.type
_entity.pdbx_description
1 polymer ?
#
loop_
_entity_poly.entity_id
_entity_poly.type
_entity_poly.pdbx_seq_one_letter_code
_entity_poly.pdbx_strand_id
1 'polypeptide(L)'
;MNELQTRFERRAPEGSELPILITPSEAGEPLLSALPRLRAQIERHVATQGGVLLRGFEVPSLEAFREFAAAFGHPLLNYEFGSTPRTAVGGGVYTSTEYPAHQPIPLHNEQAYTREWPMKLWLHCVTAASEGGETPIADSRAVYRRMPAAIRERFAPGILYVRNYGDFDVPWQKVFNTESRAEVEAFCRRAGIRWEWKPDGELRTSQLCQAIEVHPVSGETVWFNQAHLFHVSNLQPEVRESLEELLGIENVPRNTYFADGSPIPDAIFDEVRAVLDAETVSFRWQEGDVLMLDNMLAAHARAPFKGARKVVVAMAEPHGNLDRF
;
A
#
# COMPACT_ATOMS: atom_id res chain seq x y z
N MET A 1 -28.58 10.05 -28.82
CA MET A 1 -27.21 10.60 -28.64
C MET A 1 -27.27 11.60 -27.51
N ASN A 2 -27.01 11.16 -26.28
CA ASN A 2 -26.74 12.06 -25.15
C ASN A 2 -25.30 11.78 -24.75
N GLU A 3 -24.37 12.45 -25.43
CA GLU A 3 -22.96 12.50 -25.05
C GLU A 3 -22.82 13.37 -23.80
N LEU A 4 -23.23 12.84 -22.65
CA LEU A 4 -22.51 13.13 -21.42
C LEU A 4 -21.27 12.23 -21.49
N GLN A 5 -20.27 12.64 -22.27
CA GLN A 5 -18.90 12.18 -22.04
C GLN A 5 -18.58 12.57 -20.59
N THR A 6 -18.70 11.60 -19.68
CA THR A 6 -18.34 11.76 -18.29
C THR A 6 -16.86 12.09 -18.26
N ARG A 7 -16.52 13.38 -18.23
CA ARG A 7 -15.14 13.81 -18.02
C ARG A 7 -14.67 13.14 -16.73
N PHE A 8 -13.55 12.45 -16.82
CA PHE A 8 -12.90 11.89 -15.65
C PHE A 8 -12.41 13.03 -14.77
N GLU A 9 -13.22 13.40 -13.78
CA GLU A 9 -12.86 14.43 -12.83
C GLU A 9 -11.93 13.84 -11.77
N ARG A 10 -10.69 14.33 -11.75
CA ARG A 10 -9.70 14.05 -10.72
C ARG A 10 -9.03 15.34 -10.27
N ARG A 11 -8.70 15.41 -8.97
CA ARG A 11 -7.71 16.37 -8.45
C ARG A 11 -6.34 15.71 -8.62
N ALA A 12 -5.40 16.37 -9.27
CA ALA A 12 -4.07 15.83 -9.53
C ALA A 12 -3.04 16.96 -9.62
N PRO A 13 -1.74 16.67 -9.40
CA PRO A 13 -0.65 17.58 -9.74
C PRO A 13 -0.65 17.90 -11.24
N GLU A 14 -0.12 19.07 -11.61
CA GLU A 14 0.01 19.47 -13.01
C GLU A 14 0.84 18.43 -13.79
N GLY A 15 0.35 18.03 -14.97
CA GLY A 15 1.00 17.04 -15.82
C GLY A 15 0.86 15.59 -15.36
N SER A 16 0.20 15.30 -14.24
CA SER A 16 -0.06 13.92 -13.83
C SER A 16 -1.03 13.23 -14.79
N GLU A 17 -0.64 12.06 -15.30
CA GLU A 17 -1.48 11.18 -16.13
C GLU A 17 -2.12 10.04 -15.32
N LEU A 18 -1.67 9.78 -14.10
CA LEU A 18 -2.11 8.68 -13.23
C LEU A 18 -3.51 8.96 -12.61
N PRO A 19 -4.49 8.04 -12.67
CA PRO A 19 -4.52 6.83 -13.48
C PRO A 19 -5.06 7.11 -14.90
N ILE A 20 -4.74 6.26 -15.86
CA ILE A 20 -5.39 6.30 -17.18
C ILE A 20 -6.79 5.69 -17.07
N LEU A 21 -7.81 6.43 -17.50
CA LEU A 21 -9.18 5.93 -17.57
C LEU A 21 -9.36 5.05 -18.82
N ILE A 22 -9.93 3.87 -18.63
CA ILE A 22 -10.40 2.98 -19.69
C ILE A 22 -11.90 2.72 -19.45
N THR A 23 -12.69 2.91 -20.50
CA THR A 23 -14.16 2.73 -20.47
C THR A 23 -14.58 1.61 -21.43
N PRO A 24 -15.77 1.02 -21.23
CA PRO A 24 -16.29 0.04 -22.17
C PRO A 24 -16.56 0.65 -23.55
N SER A 25 -16.62 -0.22 -24.55
CA SER A 25 -16.98 0.11 -25.93
C SER A 25 -18.50 0.26 -26.11
N GLU A 26 -19.29 -0.40 -25.27
CA GLU A 26 -20.74 -0.32 -25.23
C GLU A 26 -21.27 -0.42 -23.79
N ALA A 27 -22.49 0.08 -23.57
CA ALA A 27 -23.10 0.04 -22.24
C ALA A 27 -23.37 -1.42 -21.82
N GLY A 28 -23.00 -1.77 -20.58
CA GLY A 28 -23.20 -3.11 -20.05
C GLY A 28 -22.11 -4.13 -20.44
N GLU A 29 -21.01 -3.72 -21.08
CA GLU A 29 -19.91 -4.64 -21.41
C GLU A 29 -19.31 -5.27 -20.13
N PRO A 30 -19.32 -6.61 -19.98
CA PRO A 30 -18.69 -7.27 -18.84
C PRO A 30 -17.17 -7.16 -18.90
N LEU A 31 -16.54 -6.80 -17.76
CA LEU A 31 -15.09 -6.56 -17.72
C LEU A 31 -14.26 -7.77 -18.16
N LEU A 32 -14.67 -8.97 -17.78
CA LEU A 32 -14.02 -10.22 -18.17
C LEU A 32 -14.07 -10.45 -19.69
N SER A 33 -15.20 -10.16 -20.33
CA SER A 33 -15.37 -10.30 -21.78
C SER A 33 -14.51 -9.30 -22.55
N ALA A 34 -14.30 -8.11 -21.99
CA ALA A 34 -13.45 -7.07 -22.57
C ALA A 34 -11.95 -7.37 -22.48
N LEU A 35 -11.54 -8.22 -21.51
CA LEU A 35 -10.14 -8.44 -21.17
C LEU A 35 -9.23 -8.83 -22.36
N PRO A 36 -9.60 -9.77 -23.26
CA PRO A 36 -8.73 -10.13 -24.39
C PRO A 36 -8.33 -8.94 -25.27
N ARG A 37 -9.22 -7.96 -25.42
CA ARG A 37 -8.96 -6.73 -26.19
C ARG A 37 -8.18 -5.68 -25.37
N LEU A 38 -8.47 -5.57 -24.08
CA LEU A 38 -7.92 -4.53 -23.21
C LEU A 38 -6.57 -4.89 -22.59
N ARG A 39 -6.23 -6.18 -22.47
CA ARG A 39 -5.06 -6.66 -21.71
C ARG A 39 -3.78 -5.93 -22.06
N ALA A 40 -3.39 -5.92 -23.34
CA ALA A 40 -2.15 -5.29 -23.79
C ALA A 40 -2.15 -3.77 -23.51
N GLN A 41 -3.30 -3.12 -23.61
CA GLN A 41 -3.44 -1.70 -23.29
C GLN A 41 -3.30 -1.46 -21.78
N ILE A 42 -3.94 -2.29 -20.94
CA ILE A 42 -3.84 -2.21 -19.48
C ILE A 42 -2.39 -2.42 -19.03
N GLU A 43 -1.74 -3.50 -19.47
CA GLU A 43 -0.35 -3.81 -19.11
C GLU A 43 0.60 -2.67 -19.49
N ARG A 44 0.45 -2.12 -20.71
CA ARG A 44 1.25 -0.97 -21.16
C ARG A 44 1.04 0.25 -20.28
N HIS A 45 -0.21 0.60 -19.96
CA HIS A 45 -0.50 1.79 -19.17
C HIS A 45 -0.08 1.65 -17.71
N VAL A 46 -0.26 0.47 -17.11
CA VAL A 46 0.25 0.18 -15.77
C VAL A 46 1.78 0.30 -15.74
N ALA A 47 2.48 -0.24 -16.74
CA ALA A 47 3.94 -0.18 -16.80
C ALA A 47 4.51 1.23 -17.03
N THR A 48 3.75 2.14 -17.64
CA THR A 48 4.26 3.47 -18.04
C THR A 48 3.67 4.62 -17.20
N GLN A 49 2.37 4.61 -16.93
CA GLN A 49 1.68 5.59 -16.09
C GLN A 49 1.50 5.14 -14.63
N GLY A 50 1.82 3.89 -14.29
CA GLY A 50 1.72 3.37 -12.92
C GLY A 50 0.34 2.83 -12.53
N GLY A 51 -0.72 3.11 -13.31
CA GLY A 51 -2.04 2.57 -13.02
C GLY A 51 -3.13 2.93 -14.02
N VAL A 52 -4.19 2.11 -14.02
CA VAL A 52 -5.39 2.30 -14.84
C VAL A 52 -6.67 2.17 -14.02
N LEU A 53 -7.65 3.02 -14.31
CA LEU A 53 -9.00 2.93 -13.79
C LEU A 53 -9.93 2.40 -14.90
N LEU A 54 -10.57 1.27 -14.64
CA LEU A 54 -11.58 0.65 -15.49
C LEU A 54 -12.96 1.04 -14.93
N ARG A 55 -13.70 1.85 -15.68
CA ARG A 55 -14.98 2.43 -15.21
C ARG A 55 -16.09 2.19 -16.21
N GLY A 56 -17.27 1.82 -15.69
CA GLY A 56 -18.48 1.61 -16.47
C GLY A 56 -18.66 0.19 -17.02
N PHE A 57 -17.72 -0.73 -16.72
CA PHE A 57 -17.88 -2.15 -17.03
C PHE A 57 -18.79 -2.85 -16.02
N GLU A 58 -19.44 -3.94 -16.44
CA GLU A 58 -20.11 -4.84 -15.50
C GLU A 58 -19.11 -5.75 -14.80
N VAL A 59 -19.14 -5.73 -13.46
CA VAL A 59 -18.37 -6.62 -12.58
C VAL A 59 -19.38 -7.30 -11.64
N PRO A 60 -20.08 -8.35 -12.10
CA PRO A 60 -21.29 -8.86 -11.46
C PRO A 60 -21.03 -9.58 -10.12
N SER A 61 -19.77 -9.94 -9.83
CA SER A 61 -19.42 -10.67 -8.62
C SER A 61 -17.94 -10.48 -8.26
N LEU A 62 -17.62 -10.78 -7.00
CA LEU A 62 -16.23 -10.88 -6.54
C LEU A 62 -15.46 -11.98 -7.26
N GLU A 63 -16.14 -13.04 -7.70
CA GLU A 63 -15.53 -14.10 -8.49
C GLU A 63 -15.13 -13.59 -9.87
N ALA A 64 -15.98 -12.80 -10.52
CA ALA A 64 -15.63 -12.18 -11.80
C ALA A 64 -14.43 -11.23 -11.68
N PHE A 65 -14.36 -10.47 -10.58
CA PHE A 65 -13.18 -9.65 -10.26
C PHE A 65 -11.93 -10.50 -10.03
N ARG A 66 -12.04 -11.60 -9.29
CA ARG A 66 -10.94 -12.53 -9.00
C ARG A 66 -10.38 -13.16 -10.27
N GLU A 67 -11.26 -13.66 -11.14
CA GLU A 67 -10.89 -14.22 -12.45
C GLU A 67 -10.19 -13.17 -13.32
N PHE A 68 -10.67 -11.92 -13.30
CA PHE A 68 -10.06 -10.82 -14.06
C PHE A 68 -8.64 -10.54 -13.59
N ALA A 69 -8.43 -10.43 -12.27
CA ALA A 69 -7.11 -10.19 -11.70
C ALA A 69 -6.14 -11.37 -11.98
N ALA A 70 -6.61 -12.62 -11.81
CA ALA A 70 -5.81 -13.81 -12.06
C ALA A 70 -5.40 -13.99 -13.54
N ALA A 71 -6.21 -13.48 -14.46
CA ALA A 71 -5.96 -13.61 -15.90
C ALA A 71 -4.71 -12.85 -16.40
N PHE A 72 -4.12 -11.97 -15.58
CA PHE A 72 -2.82 -11.32 -15.85
C PHE A 72 -1.62 -12.26 -15.64
N GLY A 73 -1.84 -13.53 -15.28
CA GLY A 73 -0.82 -14.58 -15.39
C GLY A 73 -0.03 -14.85 -14.11
N HIS A 74 -0.47 -14.31 -12.98
CA HIS A 74 0.17 -14.52 -11.69
C HIS A 74 -0.84 -15.08 -10.68
N PRO A 75 -0.48 -16.11 -9.88
CA PRO A 75 -1.29 -16.52 -8.75
C PRO A 75 -1.56 -15.34 -7.81
N LEU A 76 -2.79 -15.23 -7.33
CA LEU A 76 -3.12 -14.24 -6.31
C LEU A 76 -2.44 -14.62 -4.99
N LEU A 77 -1.82 -13.63 -4.37
CA LEU A 77 -1.04 -13.80 -3.15
C LEU A 77 -1.94 -13.89 -1.93
N ASN A 78 -1.50 -14.72 -0.98
CA ASN A 78 -2.05 -14.69 0.37
C ASN A 78 -1.48 -13.50 1.13
N TYR A 79 -2.30 -12.90 1.99
CA TYR A 79 -1.87 -11.81 2.87
C TYR A 79 -1.19 -12.38 4.12
N GLU A 80 0.12 -12.52 4.06
CA GLU A 80 0.99 -12.95 5.17
C GLU A 80 1.87 -11.78 5.63
N PHE A 81 2.25 -11.76 6.91
CA PHE A 81 3.08 -10.69 7.51
C PHE A 81 2.47 -9.27 7.35
N GLY A 82 1.14 -9.20 7.44
CA GLY A 82 0.39 -7.95 7.35
C GLY A 82 0.64 -7.01 8.53
N SER A 83 0.77 -5.71 8.24
CA SER A 83 0.83 -4.65 9.24
C SER A 83 -0.55 -4.18 9.68
N THR A 84 -1.63 -4.66 9.07
CA THR A 84 -3.00 -4.30 9.45
C THR A 84 -3.92 -5.50 9.28
N PRO A 85 -4.99 -5.64 10.09
CA PRO A 85 -5.96 -6.70 9.89
C PRO A 85 -6.67 -6.55 8.54
N ARG A 86 -6.86 -7.68 7.85
CA ARG A 86 -7.69 -7.82 6.66
C ARG A 86 -8.51 -9.10 6.78
N THR A 87 -9.76 -9.05 6.35
CA THR A 87 -10.63 -10.21 6.27
C THR A 87 -10.48 -10.86 4.90
N ALA A 88 -10.13 -12.14 4.86
CA ALA A 88 -10.15 -12.93 3.63
C ALA A 88 -11.60 -13.06 3.13
N VAL A 89 -11.83 -12.65 1.89
CA VAL A 89 -13.14 -12.80 1.23
C VAL A 89 -13.20 -14.06 0.36
N GLY A 90 -12.02 -14.68 0.12
CA GLY A 90 -11.84 -15.96 -0.57
C GLY A 90 -10.88 -15.86 -1.75
N GLY A 91 -10.11 -16.93 -2.00
CA GLY A 91 -9.33 -17.11 -3.24
C GLY A 91 -8.28 -16.03 -3.55
N GLY A 92 -7.62 -15.46 -2.54
CA GLY A 92 -6.61 -14.40 -2.72
C GLY A 92 -7.18 -12.97 -2.78
N VAL A 93 -8.48 -12.80 -2.50
CA VAL A 93 -9.15 -11.50 -2.37
C VAL A 93 -9.38 -11.16 -0.90
N TYR A 94 -9.07 -9.92 -0.53
CA TYR A 94 -9.14 -9.41 0.84
C TYR A 94 -9.96 -8.12 0.91
N THR A 95 -10.53 -7.81 2.09
CA THR A 95 -10.99 -6.44 2.37
C THR A 95 -9.81 -5.47 2.31
N SER A 96 -10.03 -4.24 1.82
CA SER A 96 -9.03 -3.17 2.04
C SER A 96 -8.80 -2.97 3.53
N THR A 97 -7.61 -2.53 3.95
CA THR A 97 -7.22 -2.27 5.34
C THR A 97 -8.38 -1.79 6.23
N GLU A 98 -8.69 -2.59 7.25
CA GLU A 98 -9.77 -2.34 8.19
C GLU A 98 -9.31 -1.31 9.23
N TYR A 99 -9.78 -0.08 9.09
CA TYR A 99 -9.38 1.07 9.89
C TYR A 99 -10.59 1.99 10.14
N PRO A 100 -10.69 2.72 11.27
CA PRO A 100 -11.88 3.53 11.58
C PRO A 100 -12.25 4.48 10.44
N ALA A 101 -13.53 4.57 10.09
CA ALA A 101 -13.98 5.30 8.89
C ALA A 101 -13.61 6.79 8.88
N HIS A 102 -13.52 7.40 10.07
CA HIS A 102 -13.18 8.81 10.25
C HIS A 102 -11.66 9.10 10.15
N GLN A 103 -10.82 8.07 10.10
CA GLN A 103 -9.36 8.23 10.05
C GLN A 103 -8.83 7.94 8.64
N PRO A 104 -7.91 8.79 8.12
CA PRO A 104 -7.24 8.51 6.86
C PRO A 104 -6.26 7.35 7.01
N ILE A 105 -5.96 6.68 5.91
CA ILE A 105 -4.75 5.87 5.77
C ILE A 105 -3.81 6.66 4.84
N PRO A 106 -2.64 7.12 5.33
CA PRO A 106 -1.67 7.85 4.52
C PRO A 106 -1.20 7.10 3.28
N LEU A 107 -0.65 7.84 2.31
CA LEU A 107 -0.10 7.28 1.07
C LEU A 107 1.04 6.30 1.35
N HIS A 108 0.97 5.12 0.76
CA HIS A 108 1.99 4.09 0.87
C HIS A 108 1.96 3.14 -0.31
N ASN A 109 3.06 2.44 -0.54
CA ASN A 109 3.11 1.28 -1.41
C ASN A 109 2.92 0.02 -0.55
N GLU A 110 2.09 -0.93 -0.99
CA GLU A 110 1.76 -2.14 -0.24
C GLU A 110 3.05 -2.91 0.14
N GLN A 111 3.16 -3.29 1.41
CA GLN A 111 4.32 -4.02 1.95
C GLN A 111 5.71 -3.35 1.76
N ALA A 112 5.80 -2.06 1.45
CA ALA A 112 7.11 -1.37 1.34
C ALA A 112 7.86 -1.18 2.68
N TYR A 113 7.37 -1.76 3.79
CA TYR A 113 8.07 -1.90 5.07
C TYR A 113 8.79 -3.27 5.21
N THR A 114 8.68 -4.14 4.21
CA THR A 114 9.34 -5.45 4.13
C THR A 114 10.34 -5.46 2.96
N ARG A 115 10.99 -6.61 2.74
CA ARG A 115 11.87 -6.86 1.59
C ARG A 115 11.24 -7.73 0.50
N GLU A 116 9.96 -8.03 0.64
CA GLU A 116 9.16 -8.84 -0.29
C GLU A 116 7.75 -8.23 -0.39
N TRP A 117 7.30 -7.89 -1.60
CA TRP A 117 6.06 -7.17 -1.84
C TRP A 117 5.37 -7.63 -3.14
N PRO A 118 4.05 -7.40 -3.29
CA PRO A 118 3.37 -7.59 -4.56
C PRO A 118 3.78 -6.50 -5.55
N MET A 119 3.94 -6.85 -6.83
CA MET A 119 4.12 -5.86 -7.90
C MET A 119 2.78 -5.32 -8.41
N LYS A 120 1.71 -6.12 -8.34
CA LYS A 120 0.40 -5.73 -8.87
C LYS A 120 -0.66 -5.69 -7.79
N LEU A 121 -1.42 -4.60 -7.80
CA LEU A 121 -2.57 -4.39 -6.93
C LEU A 121 -3.81 -4.12 -7.77
N TRP A 122 -4.89 -4.84 -7.49
CA TRP A 122 -6.21 -4.54 -8.04
C TRP A 122 -7.14 -4.16 -6.90
N LEU A 123 -7.83 -3.04 -7.04
CA LEU A 123 -8.83 -2.55 -6.12
C LEU A 123 -10.18 -2.51 -6.84
N HIS A 124 -11.21 -3.11 -6.26
CA HIS A 124 -12.55 -3.10 -6.83
C HIS A 124 -13.54 -2.46 -5.87
N CYS A 125 -14.24 -1.43 -6.35
CA CYS A 125 -15.28 -0.74 -5.60
C CYS A 125 -16.61 -1.47 -5.73
N VAL A 126 -16.89 -2.34 -4.76
CA VAL A 126 -18.17 -3.06 -4.62
C VAL A 126 -19.27 -2.12 -4.11
N THR A 127 -18.92 -1.17 -3.25
CA THR A 127 -19.87 -0.17 -2.73
C THR A 127 -19.11 1.12 -2.48
N ALA A 128 -19.46 2.17 -3.23
CA ALA A 128 -18.90 3.50 -3.04
C ALA A 128 -19.50 4.15 -1.78
N ALA A 129 -18.67 4.89 -1.03
CA ALA A 129 -19.15 5.65 0.12
C ALA A 129 -20.08 6.79 -0.33
N SER A 130 -21.01 7.18 0.54
CA SER A 130 -21.90 8.32 0.27
C SER A 130 -21.17 9.66 0.34
N GLU A 131 -20.10 9.74 1.13
CA GLU A 131 -19.22 10.90 1.26
C GLU A 131 -17.78 10.43 1.51
N GLY A 132 -16.82 11.02 0.78
CA GLY A 132 -15.40 10.68 0.88
C GLY A 132 -15.08 9.26 0.42
N GLY A 133 -14.15 8.60 1.10
CA GLY A 133 -13.83 7.19 0.89
C GLY A 133 -13.08 6.89 -0.40
N GLU A 134 -12.59 7.92 -1.07
CA GLU A 134 -11.66 7.80 -2.18
C GLU A 134 -10.45 6.95 -1.78
N THR A 135 -9.80 6.38 -2.78
CA THR A 135 -8.45 5.82 -2.65
C THR A 135 -7.51 6.80 -3.35
N PRO A 136 -6.99 7.83 -2.66
CA PRO A 136 -5.98 8.69 -3.26
C PRO A 136 -4.76 7.87 -3.66
N ILE A 137 -4.10 8.27 -4.74
CA ILE A 137 -2.90 7.62 -5.27
C ILE A 137 -1.83 8.67 -5.59
N ALA A 138 -0.56 8.28 -5.70
CA ALA A 138 0.51 9.18 -6.09
C ALA A 138 1.58 8.42 -6.89
N ASP A 139 2.20 9.09 -7.87
CA ASP A 139 3.32 8.53 -8.63
C ASP A 139 4.59 8.54 -7.75
N SER A 140 5.06 7.37 -7.34
CA SER A 140 6.24 7.19 -6.49
C SER A 140 7.52 7.75 -7.10
N ARG A 141 7.58 7.88 -8.44
CA ARG A 141 8.70 8.52 -9.16
C ARG A 141 8.62 10.03 -9.04
N ALA A 142 7.43 10.60 -9.12
CA ALA A 142 7.21 12.03 -8.91
C ALA A 142 7.52 12.42 -7.46
N VAL A 143 7.08 11.61 -6.50
CA VAL A 143 7.44 11.74 -5.08
C VAL A 143 8.97 11.71 -4.91
N TYR A 144 9.66 10.73 -5.51
CA TYR A 144 11.12 10.68 -5.48
C TYR A 144 11.79 11.93 -6.08
N ARG A 145 11.29 12.43 -7.22
CA ARG A 145 11.87 13.63 -7.86
C ARG A 145 11.64 14.90 -7.04
N ARG A 146 10.48 15.03 -6.40
CA ARG A 146 10.14 16.18 -5.55
C ARG A 146 10.86 16.13 -4.19
N MET A 147 11.15 14.94 -3.68
CA MET A 147 11.78 14.77 -2.37
C MET A 147 13.13 15.52 -2.28
N PRO A 148 13.37 16.33 -1.24
CA PRO A 148 14.64 17.04 -1.07
C PRO A 148 15.86 16.12 -1.14
N ALA A 149 16.92 16.57 -1.81
CA ALA A 149 18.15 15.78 -1.99
C ALA A 149 18.74 15.29 -0.67
N ALA A 150 18.80 16.14 0.35
CA ALA A 150 19.31 15.78 1.67
C ALA A 150 18.51 14.64 2.34
N ILE A 151 17.18 14.60 2.17
CA ILE A 151 16.35 13.50 2.69
C ILE A 151 16.64 12.23 1.89
N ARG A 152 16.70 12.31 0.56
CA ARG A 152 17.01 11.14 -0.28
C ARG A 152 18.37 10.54 0.05
N GLU A 153 19.39 11.37 0.20
CA GLU A 153 20.75 10.95 0.54
C GLU A 153 20.81 10.31 1.93
N ARG A 154 20.13 10.91 2.92
CA ARG A 154 20.10 10.36 4.28
C ARG A 154 19.36 9.03 4.35
N PHE A 155 18.34 8.82 3.51
CA PHE A 155 17.54 7.60 3.44
C PHE A 155 18.14 6.53 2.51
N ALA A 156 19.08 6.89 1.63
CA ALA A 156 19.65 5.98 0.63
C ALA A 156 20.21 4.65 1.19
N PRO A 157 20.85 4.62 2.39
CA PRO A 157 21.30 3.36 2.99
C PRO A 157 20.16 2.42 3.47
N GLY A 158 18.92 2.90 3.49
CA GLY A 158 17.75 2.17 3.97
C GLY A 158 17.16 2.76 5.26
N ILE A 159 16.10 2.11 5.74
CA ILE A 159 15.35 2.47 6.94
C ILE A 159 15.27 1.24 7.83
N LEU A 160 15.61 1.42 9.11
CA LEU A 160 15.44 0.38 10.10
C LEU A 160 14.02 0.44 10.66
N TYR A 161 13.22 -0.58 10.37
CA TYR A 161 11.90 -0.77 10.95
C TYR A 161 12.01 -1.58 12.22
N VAL A 162 11.42 -1.09 13.31
CA VAL A 162 11.33 -1.81 14.58
C VAL A 162 9.85 -1.98 14.94
N ARG A 163 9.47 -3.21 15.30
CA ARG A 163 8.12 -3.54 15.75
C ARG A 163 8.16 -4.30 17.05
N ASN A 164 7.31 -3.92 17.98
CA ASN A 164 7.05 -4.60 19.24
C ASN A 164 5.62 -5.17 19.19
N TYR A 165 5.50 -6.50 19.19
CA TYR A 165 4.21 -7.19 19.14
C TYR A 165 3.73 -7.48 20.57
N GLY A 166 3.05 -6.48 21.13
CA GLY A 166 2.43 -6.53 22.46
C GLY A 166 0.96 -6.13 22.42
N ASP A 167 0.41 -5.73 23.56
CA ASP A 167 -1.02 -5.39 23.74
C ASP A 167 -1.51 -4.20 22.89
N PHE A 168 -0.59 -3.37 22.40
CA PHE A 168 -0.88 -2.13 21.65
C PHE A 168 -0.66 -2.26 20.13
N ASP A 169 -0.38 -3.47 19.61
CA ASP A 169 -0.39 -3.79 18.18
C ASP A 169 -1.15 -5.10 17.92
N VAL A 170 -1.24 -5.51 16.66
CA VAL A 170 -1.66 -6.87 16.30
C VAL A 170 -0.66 -7.88 16.89
N PRO A 171 -1.10 -8.86 17.70
CA PRO A 171 -0.22 -9.88 18.29
C PRO A 171 0.56 -10.65 17.22
N TRP A 172 1.78 -11.07 17.54
CA TRP A 172 2.66 -11.75 16.58
C TRP A 172 2.00 -13.01 16.01
N GLN A 173 1.19 -13.74 16.80
CA GLN A 173 0.50 -14.94 16.35
C GLN A 173 -0.41 -14.67 15.14
N LYS A 174 -1.09 -13.52 15.15
CA LYS A 174 -1.94 -13.10 14.03
C LYS A 174 -1.11 -12.60 12.85
N VAL A 175 0.00 -11.89 13.11
CA VAL A 175 0.88 -11.37 12.05
C VAL A 175 1.58 -12.50 11.29
N PHE A 176 2.12 -13.48 12.01
CA PHE A 176 2.82 -14.63 11.45
C PHE A 176 1.90 -15.84 11.17
N ASN A 177 0.62 -15.73 11.55
CA ASN A 177 -0.39 -16.78 11.40
C ASN A 177 0.06 -18.14 11.98
N THR A 178 0.64 -18.12 13.18
CA THR A 178 1.16 -19.32 13.86
C THR A 178 1.24 -19.12 15.36
N GLU A 179 1.17 -20.20 16.13
CA GLU A 179 1.43 -20.23 17.58
C GLU A 179 2.86 -20.71 17.88
N SER A 180 3.64 -21.06 16.85
CA SER A 180 4.98 -21.65 17.00
C SER A 180 6.08 -20.60 16.92
N ARG A 181 6.80 -20.40 18.03
CA ARG A 181 8.02 -19.55 18.04
C ARG A 181 9.04 -20.02 17.02
N ALA A 182 9.22 -21.33 16.85
CA ALA A 182 10.17 -21.89 15.90
C ALA A 182 9.84 -21.54 14.44
N GLU A 183 8.55 -21.46 14.09
CA GLU A 183 8.11 -21.04 12.75
C GLU A 183 8.38 -19.55 12.52
N VAL A 184 8.14 -18.70 13.54
CA VAL A 184 8.49 -17.27 13.50
C VAL A 184 9.99 -17.08 13.30
N GLU A 185 10.82 -17.82 14.03
CA GLU A 185 12.28 -17.77 13.88
C GLU A 185 12.72 -18.21 12.48
N ALA A 186 12.13 -19.29 11.94
CA ALA A 186 12.43 -19.75 10.59
C ALA A 186 12.03 -18.72 9.53
N PHE A 187 10.87 -18.07 9.69
CA PHE A 187 10.44 -16.95 8.86
C PHE A 187 11.46 -15.81 8.93
N CYS A 188 11.85 -15.39 10.13
CA CYS A 188 12.75 -14.27 10.31
C CYS A 188 14.14 -14.54 9.72
N ARG A 189 14.67 -15.76 9.87
CA ARG A 189 15.93 -16.16 9.21
C ARG A 189 15.84 -16.04 7.69
N ARG A 190 14.76 -16.54 7.08
CA ARG A 190 14.56 -16.49 5.62
C ARG A 190 14.43 -15.05 5.11
N ALA A 191 13.68 -14.23 5.83
CA ALA A 191 13.39 -12.85 5.43
C ALA A 191 14.47 -11.83 5.85
N GLY A 192 15.57 -12.27 6.49
CA GLY A 192 16.62 -11.37 6.98
C GLY A 192 16.13 -10.42 8.09
N ILE A 193 15.18 -10.85 8.90
CA ILE A 193 14.65 -10.10 10.05
C ILE A 193 15.44 -10.51 11.29
N ARG A 194 15.87 -9.54 12.10
CA ARG A 194 16.37 -9.79 13.45
C ARG A 194 15.21 -9.83 14.42
N TRP A 195 15.25 -10.72 15.39
CA TRP A 195 14.18 -10.86 16.39
C TRP A 195 14.73 -11.03 17.79
N GLU A 196 13.89 -10.71 18.77
CA GLU A 196 14.12 -10.86 20.19
C GLU A 196 12.81 -11.31 20.85
N TRP A 197 12.84 -12.41 21.61
CA TRP A 197 11.74 -12.78 22.50
C TRP A 197 11.96 -12.10 23.85
N LYS A 198 11.03 -11.24 24.25
CA LYS A 198 11.08 -10.53 25.52
C LYS A 198 10.74 -11.46 26.70
N PRO A 199 11.11 -11.12 27.96
CA PRO A 199 10.84 -11.97 29.12
C PRO A 199 9.36 -12.28 29.39
N ASP A 200 8.47 -11.37 29.01
CA ASP A 200 7.01 -11.50 29.08
C ASP A 200 6.41 -12.39 27.97
N GLY A 201 7.24 -12.81 27.02
CA GLY A 201 6.85 -13.63 25.89
C GLY A 201 6.41 -12.87 24.65
N GLU A 202 6.46 -11.54 24.67
CA GLU A 202 6.29 -10.70 23.48
C GLU A 202 7.46 -10.85 22.51
N LEU A 203 7.22 -10.41 21.27
CA LEU A 203 8.22 -10.41 20.21
C LEU A 203 8.64 -8.97 19.89
N ARG A 204 9.93 -8.75 19.66
CA ARG A 204 10.45 -7.60 18.93
C ARG A 204 11.09 -8.07 17.65
N THR A 205 10.83 -7.36 16.55
CA THR A 205 11.55 -7.55 15.28
C THR A 205 12.20 -6.25 14.83
N SER A 206 13.37 -6.35 14.21
CA SER A 206 14.01 -5.25 13.48
C SER A 206 14.47 -5.71 12.10
N GLN A 207 14.23 -4.89 11.08
CA GLN A 207 14.62 -5.17 9.71
C GLN A 207 15.07 -3.89 9.01
N LEU A 208 16.25 -3.93 8.40
CA LEU A 208 16.69 -2.88 7.48
C LEU A 208 16.03 -3.13 6.12
N CYS A 209 15.24 -2.18 5.66
CA CYS A 209 14.53 -2.25 4.39
C CYS A 209 14.92 -1.07 3.49
N GLN A 210 14.60 -1.19 2.22
CA GLN A 210 14.75 -0.12 1.25
C GLN A 210 13.97 1.14 1.67
N ALA A 211 14.57 2.30 1.40
CA ALA A 211 13.87 3.58 1.42
C ALA A 211 13.43 4.00 0.01
N ILE A 212 14.31 3.71 -0.94
CA ILE A 212 14.27 4.07 -2.34
C ILE A 212 14.62 2.78 -3.07
N GLU A 213 13.95 2.51 -4.19
CA GLU A 213 14.18 1.30 -4.97
C GLU A 213 14.19 1.62 -6.47
N VAL A 214 14.80 0.74 -7.27
CA VAL A 214 14.76 0.82 -8.73
C VAL A 214 13.71 -0.16 -9.23
N HIS A 215 12.70 0.36 -9.94
CA HIS A 215 11.65 -0.46 -10.53
C HIS A 215 12.26 -1.45 -11.54
N PRO A 216 12.05 -2.78 -11.40
CA PRO A 216 12.80 -3.79 -12.14
C PRO A 216 12.52 -3.80 -13.65
N VAL A 217 11.39 -3.26 -14.10
CA VAL A 217 11.01 -3.23 -15.51
C VAL A 217 11.33 -1.91 -16.18
N SER A 218 10.97 -0.77 -15.55
CA SER A 218 11.19 0.56 -16.15
C SER A 218 12.59 1.13 -15.87
N GLY A 219 13.29 0.61 -14.86
CA GLY A 219 14.59 1.14 -14.42
C GLY A 219 14.50 2.48 -13.69
N GLU A 220 13.29 2.98 -13.43
CA GLU A 220 13.09 4.27 -12.75
C GLU A 220 13.26 4.13 -11.23
N THR A 221 13.85 5.15 -10.62
CA THR A 221 13.99 5.23 -9.16
C THR A 221 12.69 5.73 -8.53
N VAL A 222 12.22 5.04 -7.49
CA VAL A 222 10.96 5.30 -6.79
C VAL A 222 11.19 5.53 -5.30
N TRP A 223 10.39 6.41 -4.69
CA TRP A 223 10.28 6.53 -3.25
C TRP A 223 9.42 5.38 -2.74
N PHE A 224 10.04 4.37 -2.14
CA PHE A 224 9.38 3.08 -1.87
C PHE A 224 9.66 2.65 -0.44
N ASN A 225 8.88 3.22 0.49
CA ASN A 225 8.92 2.90 1.91
C ASN A 225 7.63 3.33 2.62
N GLN A 226 7.46 2.91 3.87
CA GLN A 226 6.35 3.32 4.75
C GLN A 226 6.85 3.93 6.06
N ALA A 227 8.02 4.58 6.06
CA ALA A 227 8.63 5.00 7.32
C ALA A 227 7.81 6.06 8.05
N HIS A 228 7.26 7.02 7.30
CA HIS A 228 6.39 8.06 7.84
C HIS A 228 5.10 7.54 8.49
N LEU A 229 4.65 6.33 8.13
CA LEU A 229 3.50 5.63 8.72
C LEU A 229 3.87 4.88 10.01
N PHE A 230 5.05 4.28 10.04
CA PHE A 230 5.54 3.49 11.18
C PHE A 230 6.22 4.34 12.24
N HIS A 231 6.67 5.54 11.91
CA HIS A 231 7.27 6.47 12.86
C HIS A 231 6.25 6.98 13.87
N VAL A 232 6.68 7.14 15.13
CA VAL A 232 5.83 7.63 16.23
C VAL A 232 5.17 8.98 15.96
N SER A 233 5.76 9.82 15.11
CA SER A 233 5.15 11.09 14.65
C SER A 233 3.81 10.92 13.90
N ASN A 234 3.46 9.70 13.48
CA ASN A 234 2.18 9.43 12.83
C ASN A 234 1.02 9.26 13.83
N LEU A 235 1.34 9.11 15.11
CA LEU A 235 0.36 9.07 16.19
C LEU A 235 -0.08 10.49 16.55
N GLN A 236 -1.29 10.61 17.10
CA GLN A 236 -1.71 11.85 17.75
C GLN A 236 -0.76 12.17 18.92
N PRO A 237 -0.38 13.45 19.14
CA PRO A 237 0.60 13.82 20.15
C PRO A 237 0.31 13.23 21.54
N GLU A 238 -0.94 13.26 21.98
CA GLU A 238 -1.36 12.75 23.29
C GLU A 238 -1.23 11.23 23.38
N VAL A 239 -1.49 10.52 22.27
CA VAL A 239 -1.33 9.06 22.19
C VAL A 239 0.14 8.69 22.21
N ARG A 240 0.97 9.44 21.48
CA ARG A 240 2.42 9.26 21.46
C ARG A 240 3.03 9.46 22.84
N GLU A 241 2.74 10.58 23.49
CA GLU A 241 3.23 10.90 24.84
C GLU A 241 2.84 9.81 25.83
N SER A 242 1.57 9.40 25.84
CA SER A 242 1.09 8.32 26.71
C SER A 242 1.82 6.99 26.47
N LEU A 243 2.05 6.61 25.21
CA LEU A 243 2.76 5.36 24.87
C LEU A 243 4.25 5.43 25.24
N GLU A 244 4.89 6.56 25.01
CA GLU A 244 6.29 6.78 25.35
C GLU A 244 6.52 6.78 26.86
N GLU A 245 5.63 7.40 27.65
CA GLU A 245 5.68 7.36 29.11
C GLU A 245 5.48 5.94 29.67
N LEU A 246 4.51 5.20 29.10
CA LEU A 246 4.14 3.88 29.59
C LEU A 246 5.17 2.80 29.21
N LEU A 247 5.67 2.83 27.98
CA LEU A 247 6.48 1.76 27.41
C LEU A 247 7.96 2.16 27.28
N GLY A 248 8.27 3.45 27.17
CA GLY A 248 9.55 3.94 26.68
C GLY A 248 9.65 3.85 25.16
N ILE A 249 10.36 4.81 24.55
CA ILE A 249 10.44 4.97 23.07
C ILE A 249 10.88 3.70 22.33
N GLU A 250 11.74 2.87 22.92
CA GLU A 250 12.22 1.62 22.32
C GLU A 250 11.16 0.50 22.29
N ASN A 251 10.14 0.59 23.15
CA ASN A 251 9.11 -0.44 23.32
C ASN A 251 7.77 -0.04 22.70
N VAL A 252 7.66 1.15 22.10
CA VAL A 252 6.45 1.55 21.37
C VAL A 252 6.12 0.52 20.26
N PRO A 253 4.84 0.32 19.91
CA PRO A 253 4.42 -0.71 18.96
C PRO A 253 5.21 -0.74 17.65
N ARG A 254 5.46 0.44 17.08
CA ARG A 254 6.16 0.62 15.81
C ARG A 254 6.99 1.88 15.89
N ASN A 255 8.22 1.80 15.38
CA ASN A 255 9.01 2.98 15.11
C ASN A 255 9.94 2.75 13.91
N THR A 256 10.48 3.83 13.36
CA THR A 256 11.52 3.77 12.33
C THR A 256 12.72 4.62 12.69
N TYR A 257 13.88 4.14 12.27
CA TYR A 257 15.18 4.75 12.52
C TYR A 257 15.95 4.84 11.21
N PHE A 258 16.97 5.69 11.16
CA PHE A 258 17.94 5.64 10.07
C PHE A 258 18.63 4.27 10.03
N ALA A 259 19.26 3.94 8.90
CA ALA A 259 19.99 2.67 8.75
C ALA A 259 21.08 2.43 9.81
N ASP A 260 21.66 3.50 10.36
CA ASP A 260 22.64 3.45 11.45
C ASP A 260 22.01 3.27 12.86
N GLY A 261 20.68 3.20 12.95
CA GLY A 261 19.92 3.09 14.19
C GLY A 261 19.64 4.40 14.90
N SER A 262 20.14 5.55 14.40
CA SER A 262 19.83 6.85 14.99
C SER A 262 18.38 7.27 14.74
N PRO A 263 17.76 8.04 15.66
CA PRO A 263 16.37 8.48 15.52
C PRO A 263 16.19 9.40 14.31
N ILE A 264 15.02 9.31 13.67
CA ILE A 264 14.62 10.21 12.59
C ILE A 264 13.87 11.40 13.21
N PRO A 265 14.33 12.65 12.99
CA PRO A 265 13.60 13.82 13.48
C PRO A 265 12.21 13.96 12.84
N ASP A 266 11.20 14.35 13.64
CA ASP A 266 9.81 14.53 13.19
C ASP A 266 9.71 15.45 11.97
N ALA A 267 10.49 16.54 11.95
CA ALA A 267 10.51 17.52 10.86
C ALA A 267 10.85 16.90 9.49
N ILE A 268 11.60 15.79 9.45
CA ILE A 268 11.84 15.07 8.20
C ILE A 268 10.55 14.44 7.70
N PHE A 269 9.76 13.84 8.59
CA PHE A 269 8.50 13.22 8.18
C PHE A 269 7.39 14.23 7.90
N ASP A 270 7.45 15.43 8.48
CA ASP A 270 6.58 16.53 8.07
C ASP A 270 6.84 16.95 6.62
N GLU A 271 8.12 17.05 6.23
CA GLU A 271 8.52 17.31 4.84
C GLU A 271 8.11 16.15 3.91
N VAL A 272 8.34 14.90 4.32
CA VAL A 272 7.92 13.72 3.54
C VAL A 272 6.40 13.72 3.31
N ARG A 273 5.59 14.01 4.33
CA ARG A 273 4.13 14.10 4.21
C ARG A 273 3.72 15.25 3.28
N ALA A 274 4.35 16.41 3.38
CA ALA A 274 4.07 17.53 2.49
C ALA A 274 4.36 17.20 1.02
N VAL A 275 5.44 16.45 0.74
CA VAL A 275 5.76 15.95 -0.60
C VAL A 275 4.71 14.95 -1.11
N LEU A 276 4.28 14.01 -0.27
CA LEU A 276 3.24 13.04 -0.61
C LEU A 276 1.89 13.73 -0.89
N ASP A 277 1.50 14.69 -0.06
CA ASP A 277 0.27 15.48 -0.24
C ASP A 277 0.31 16.29 -1.55
N ALA A 278 1.46 16.88 -1.88
CA ALA A 278 1.64 17.65 -3.10
C ALA A 278 1.56 16.79 -4.38
N GLU A 279 1.86 15.49 -4.30
CA GLU A 279 1.79 14.54 -5.41
C GLU A 279 0.49 13.71 -5.43
N THR A 280 -0.43 14.00 -4.50
CA THR A 280 -1.68 13.25 -4.37
C THR A 280 -2.62 13.48 -5.55
N VAL A 281 -3.03 12.39 -6.16
CA VAL A 281 -4.15 12.29 -7.08
C VAL A 281 -5.36 11.70 -6.36
N SER A 282 -6.53 12.30 -6.54
CA SER A 282 -7.77 11.81 -5.97
C SER A 282 -8.93 11.92 -6.94
N PHE A 283 -9.77 10.90 -6.97
CA PHE A 283 -11.00 10.83 -7.73
C PHE A 283 -12.05 10.04 -6.95
N ARG A 284 -13.32 10.34 -7.17
CA ARG A 284 -14.42 9.62 -6.52
C ARG A 284 -14.58 8.23 -7.11
N TRP A 285 -14.73 7.25 -6.24
CA TRP A 285 -15.15 5.90 -6.63
C TRP A 285 -16.56 5.91 -7.21
N GLN A 286 -16.79 5.03 -8.19
CA GLN A 286 -18.10 4.59 -8.64
C GLN A 286 -18.21 3.09 -8.38
N GLU A 287 -19.42 2.63 -8.07
CA GLU A 287 -19.70 1.20 -7.96
C GLU A 287 -19.35 0.51 -9.27
N GLY A 288 -18.67 -0.64 -9.19
CA GLY A 288 -18.20 -1.38 -10.36
C GLY A 288 -16.78 -1.02 -10.80
N ASP A 289 -16.23 0.13 -10.37
CA ASP A 289 -14.87 0.51 -10.75
C ASP A 289 -13.84 -0.56 -10.35
N VAL A 290 -12.83 -0.74 -11.21
CA VAL A 290 -11.63 -1.52 -10.93
C VAL A 290 -10.40 -0.67 -11.20
N LEU A 291 -9.57 -0.45 -10.19
CA LEU A 291 -8.28 0.23 -10.31
C LEU A 291 -7.17 -0.81 -10.27
N MET A 292 -6.30 -0.82 -11.26
CA MET A 292 -5.07 -1.61 -11.26
C MET A 292 -3.88 -0.68 -11.10
N LEU A 293 -3.00 -0.98 -10.15
CA LEU A 293 -1.78 -0.23 -9.87
C LEU A 293 -0.56 -1.13 -10.01
N ASP A 294 0.53 -0.55 -10.51
CA ASP A 294 1.86 -1.05 -10.24
C ASP A 294 2.28 -0.57 -8.86
N ASN A 295 2.46 -1.50 -7.93
CA ASN A 295 2.68 -1.18 -6.52
C ASN A 295 3.96 -0.38 -6.30
N MET A 296 4.99 -0.53 -7.12
CA MET A 296 6.22 0.26 -6.98
C MET A 296 6.05 1.67 -7.54
N LEU A 297 5.34 1.81 -8.66
CA LEU A 297 5.17 3.10 -9.34
C LEU A 297 4.06 3.96 -8.74
N ALA A 298 3.06 3.35 -8.08
CA ALA A 298 1.93 4.07 -7.53
C ALA A 298 1.72 3.73 -6.04
N ALA A 299 1.86 4.75 -5.19
CA ALA A 299 1.40 4.69 -3.81
C ALA A 299 -0.12 4.89 -3.74
N HIS A 300 -0.78 4.35 -2.72
CA HIS A 300 -2.21 4.49 -2.47
C HIS A 300 -2.51 4.80 -1.00
N ALA A 301 -3.67 5.39 -0.77
CA ALA A 301 -4.15 5.85 0.52
C ALA A 301 -5.63 5.48 0.68
N ARG A 302 -6.22 5.87 1.81
CA ARG A 302 -7.66 5.85 2.01
C ARG A 302 -8.12 7.16 2.64
N ALA A 303 -8.99 7.88 1.96
CA ALA A 303 -9.62 9.06 2.53
C ALA A 303 -10.65 8.67 3.62
N PRO A 304 -10.88 9.53 4.63
CA PRO A 304 -12.00 9.37 5.56
C PRO A 304 -13.34 9.29 4.81
N PHE A 305 -14.32 8.62 5.41
CA PHE A 305 -15.63 8.43 4.77
C PHE A 305 -16.78 8.32 5.75
N LYS A 306 -17.99 8.49 5.21
CA LYS A 306 -19.26 8.23 5.92
C LYS A 306 -20.10 7.20 5.16
N GLY A 307 -20.93 6.47 5.91
CA GLY A 307 -21.83 5.46 5.35
C GLY A 307 -21.13 4.14 5.03
N ALA A 308 -21.83 3.30 4.25
CA ALA A 308 -21.30 2.03 3.80
C ALA A 308 -20.22 2.24 2.73
N ARG A 309 -19.11 1.49 2.85
CA ARG A 309 -18.03 1.47 1.86
C ARG A 309 -17.46 0.07 1.79
N LYS A 310 -17.33 -0.47 0.58
CA LYS A 310 -16.69 -1.76 0.35
C LYS A 310 -15.77 -1.70 -0.87
N VAL A 311 -14.47 -1.69 -0.60
CA VAL A 311 -13.42 -1.85 -1.60
C VAL A 311 -12.64 -3.11 -1.25
N VAL A 312 -12.51 -4.01 -2.22
CA VAL A 312 -11.73 -5.25 -2.08
C VAL A 312 -10.42 -5.13 -2.83
N VAL A 313 -9.42 -5.91 -2.42
CA VAL A 313 -8.09 -5.92 -3.02
C VAL A 313 -7.67 -7.33 -3.42
N ALA A 314 -7.02 -7.45 -4.57
CA ALA A 314 -6.27 -8.62 -5.01
C ALA A 314 -4.82 -8.21 -5.28
N MET A 315 -3.87 -9.08 -4.91
CA MET A 315 -2.44 -8.80 -5.00
C MET A 315 -1.76 -9.94 -5.76
N ALA A 316 -0.80 -9.64 -6.62
CA ALA A 316 -0.11 -10.67 -7.39
C ALA A 316 1.35 -10.28 -7.70
N GLU A 317 2.06 -11.22 -8.32
CA GLU A 317 3.43 -11.06 -8.80
C GLU A 317 4.41 -10.69 -7.67
N PRO A 318 4.82 -11.66 -6.84
CA PRO A 318 5.72 -11.40 -5.73
C PRO A 318 7.09 -10.96 -6.26
N HIS A 319 7.64 -9.92 -5.65
CA HIS A 319 8.98 -9.42 -5.91
C HIS A 319 9.69 -9.15 -4.58
N GLY A 320 11.01 -9.13 -4.58
CA GLY A 320 11.77 -8.81 -3.37
C GLY A 320 13.22 -8.51 -3.66
N ASN A 321 13.87 -7.91 -2.67
CA ASN A 321 15.27 -7.50 -2.75
C ASN A 321 16.13 -8.17 -1.67
N LEU A 322 15.73 -9.36 -1.18
CA LEU A 322 16.40 -10.11 -0.12
C LEU A 322 17.91 -10.34 -0.37
N ASP A 323 18.35 -10.33 -1.62
CA ASP A 323 19.75 -10.53 -1.97
C ASP A 323 20.61 -9.23 -1.96
N ARG A 324 20.00 -8.06 -1.72
CA ARG A 324 20.68 -6.74 -1.83
C ARG A 324 21.11 -6.09 -0.52
N PHE A 325 20.60 -6.53 0.63
CA PHE A 325 20.89 -6.01 1.98
C PHE A 325 21.31 -7.13 2.92
#